data_AF-K3WP91-F1
#
_entry.id   AF-K3WP91-F1
#
_cell.length_a   1.000
_cell.length_b   1.000
_cell.length_c   1.000
_cell.angle_alpha   90.00
_cell.angle_beta   90.00
_cell.angle_gamma   90.00
#
_symmetry.space_group_name_H-M   'P 1'
#
loop_
_entity.id
_entity.type
_entity.pdbx_description
1 polymer ?
#
loop_
_entity_poly.entity_id
_entity_poly.type
_entity_poly.pdbx_seq_one_letter_code
_entity_poly.pdbx_strand_id
1 'polypeptide(L)'
;MITMHDAALNIIKSGKGSFGSKLAELHAVSSGLKAWLAVNVSNGIETCRRMCGGHGFTQSSNLGHIFAETVGANTFEGTFDVLVQQHARYLLKVLVSLPYKNDEANESNSTSFLTRAKQYLDPSLRCKAQKSEDFGDFKLLLEAFEARAARIVVRLAKQMQATNNDGNACMVLMSRASTAHAELMLLEAFVNGVETVPVGASKTAVSNLCALFGAWLVVNSLGDFREDNYLSSAQGDAVRQQILRLLPVIRKNAVLLTDAWDFTDFELNSTIGRYDGDIYRALVKRAADEPLNKTQVAESYEKYLKPLIQSDL
;
A
#
# COMPACT_ATOMS: atom_id res chain seq x y z
N MET A 1 -10.92 -22.41 -0.34
CA MET A 1 -9.76 -22.82 0.47
C MET A 1 -9.31 -24.24 0.16
N ILE A 2 -10.22 -25.24 0.19
CA ILE A 2 -9.91 -26.65 -0.15
C ILE A 2 -9.40 -26.82 -1.60
N THR A 3 -10.00 -26.14 -2.57
CA THR A 3 -9.57 -26.17 -3.97
C THR A 3 -8.16 -25.62 -4.22
N MET A 4 -7.75 -24.57 -3.51
CA MET A 4 -6.37 -24.05 -3.59
C MET A 4 -5.38 -24.99 -2.90
N HIS A 5 -5.79 -25.61 -1.79
CA HIS A 5 -5.00 -26.65 -1.12
C HIS A 5 -4.75 -27.84 -2.06
N ASP A 6 -5.81 -28.40 -2.65
CA ASP A 6 -5.71 -29.55 -3.55
C ASP A 6 -4.91 -29.24 -4.81
N ALA A 7 -5.04 -28.03 -5.37
CA ALA A 7 -4.24 -27.58 -6.50
C ALA A 7 -2.74 -27.48 -6.14
N ALA A 8 -2.41 -26.89 -4.99
CA ALA A 8 -1.03 -26.83 -4.51
C ALA A 8 -0.46 -28.22 -4.22
N LEU A 9 -1.26 -29.09 -3.59
CA LEU A 9 -0.87 -30.45 -3.23
C LEU A 9 -0.66 -31.32 -4.47
N ASN A 10 -1.45 -31.13 -5.53
CA ASN A 10 -1.25 -31.77 -6.83
C ASN A 10 0.03 -31.29 -7.51
N ILE A 11 0.36 -29.99 -7.44
CA ILE A 11 1.63 -29.46 -7.97
C ILE A 11 2.82 -30.06 -7.21
N ILE A 12 2.75 -30.13 -5.88
CA ILE A 12 3.78 -30.75 -5.02
C ILE A 12 3.96 -32.23 -5.36
N LYS A 13 2.86 -32.99 -5.43
CA LYS A 13 2.89 -34.43 -5.73
C LYS A 13 3.34 -34.74 -7.15
N SER A 14 3.16 -33.82 -8.10
CA SER A 14 3.55 -34.04 -9.50
C SER A 14 5.06 -34.10 -9.74
N GLY A 15 5.89 -33.66 -8.78
CA GLY A 15 7.36 -33.70 -8.88
C GLY A 15 7.96 -32.85 -10.01
N LYS A 16 7.15 -32.05 -10.72
CA LYS A 16 7.59 -31.18 -11.82
C LYS A 16 8.34 -29.97 -11.27
N GLY A 17 9.38 -29.52 -11.99
CA GLY A 17 10.15 -28.30 -11.67
C GLY A 17 9.32 -27.01 -11.55
N SER A 18 8.04 -27.06 -11.92
CA SER A 18 7.03 -26.02 -11.72
C SER A 18 6.77 -25.65 -10.25
N PHE A 19 7.00 -26.56 -9.28
CA PHE A 19 6.77 -26.23 -7.87
C PHE A 19 7.82 -25.25 -7.35
N GLY A 20 9.11 -25.52 -7.61
CA GLY A 20 10.20 -24.64 -7.20
C GLY A 20 10.11 -23.25 -7.83
N SER A 21 9.68 -23.15 -9.09
CA SER A 21 9.46 -21.85 -9.75
C SER A 21 8.30 -21.07 -9.13
N LYS A 22 7.16 -21.74 -8.84
CA LYS A 22 6.01 -21.09 -8.18
C LYS A 22 6.34 -20.67 -6.73
N LEU A 23 7.15 -21.46 -6.02
CA LEU A 23 7.62 -21.08 -4.67
C LEU A 23 8.56 -19.87 -4.70
N ALA A 24 9.48 -19.82 -5.67
CA ALA A 24 10.37 -18.66 -5.84
C ALA A 24 9.59 -17.38 -6.19
N GLU A 25 8.57 -17.48 -7.04
CA GLU A 25 7.65 -16.39 -7.34
C GLU A 25 6.87 -15.94 -6.10
N LEU A 26 6.25 -16.89 -5.38
CA LEU A 26 5.51 -16.59 -4.15
C LEU A 26 6.37 -15.85 -3.13
N HIS A 27 7.58 -16.35 -2.87
CA HIS A 27 8.52 -15.70 -1.96
C HIS A 27 8.84 -14.28 -2.42
N ALA A 28 9.24 -14.10 -3.69
CA ALA A 28 9.65 -12.80 -4.20
C ALA A 28 8.52 -11.76 -4.19
N VAL A 29 7.33 -12.14 -4.65
CA VAL A 29 6.14 -11.27 -4.66
C VAL A 29 5.72 -10.91 -3.24
N SER A 30 5.71 -11.90 -2.34
CA SER A 30 5.39 -11.65 -0.92
C SER A 30 6.40 -10.71 -0.28
N SER A 31 7.70 -10.85 -0.55
CA SER A 31 8.74 -9.93 -0.06
C SER A 31 8.48 -8.50 -0.53
N GLY A 32 8.16 -8.30 -1.81
CA GLY A 32 7.83 -6.99 -2.37
C GLY A 32 6.59 -6.35 -1.76
N LEU A 33 5.49 -7.12 -1.70
CA LEU A 33 4.22 -6.65 -1.14
C LEU A 33 4.35 -6.34 0.35
N LYS A 34 4.99 -7.23 1.14
CA LYS A 34 5.20 -7.03 2.57
C LYS A 34 6.01 -5.75 2.82
N ALA A 35 7.11 -5.55 2.09
CA ALA A 35 7.93 -4.35 2.22
C ALA A 35 7.11 -3.07 1.99
N TRP A 36 6.32 -3.03 0.92
CA TRP A 36 5.49 -1.87 0.61
C TRP A 36 4.34 -1.67 1.61
N LEU A 37 3.60 -2.73 1.94
CA LEU A 37 2.44 -2.69 2.83
C LEU A 37 2.83 -2.30 4.26
N ALA A 38 3.90 -2.87 4.82
CA ALA A 38 4.32 -2.57 6.18
C ALA A 38 4.56 -1.06 6.37
N VAL A 39 5.31 -0.44 5.45
CA VAL A 39 5.61 0.99 5.50
C VAL A 39 4.35 1.83 5.31
N ASN A 40 3.55 1.53 4.30
CA ASN A 40 2.39 2.34 3.96
C ASN A 40 1.25 2.22 4.98
N VAL A 41 1.03 1.04 5.56
CA VAL A 41 0.02 0.85 6.61
C VAL A 41 0.42 1.59 7.89
N SER A 42 1.69 1.49 8.33
CA SER A 42 2.15 2.24 9.51
C SER A 42 2.05 3.76 9.31
N ASN A 43 2.45 4.26 8.14
CA ASN A 43 2.31 5.68 7.79
C ASN A 43 0.84 6.11 7.69
N GLY A 44 -0.04 5.22 7.21
CA GLY A 44 -1.48 5.43 7.15
C GLY A 44 -2.08 5.60 8.54
N ILE A 45 -1.78 4.69 9.47
CA ILE A 45 -2.25 4.76 10.86
C ILE A 45 -1.80 6.07 11.52
N GLU A 46 -0.52 6.42 11.39
CA GLU A 46 0.00 7.67 11.96
C GLU A 46 -0.64 8.91 11.31
N THR A 47 -0.99 8.84 10.02
CA THR A 47 -1.74 9.91 9.35
C THR A 47 -3.16 10.01 9.90
N CYS A 48 -3.88 8.90 10.09
CA CYS A 48 -5.19 8.88 10.75
C CYS A 48 -5.11 9.49 12.16
N ARG A 49 -4.10 9.10 12.95
CA ARG A 49 -3.87 9.66 14.29
C ARG A 49 -3.74 11.18 14.27
N ARG A 50 -2.94 11.73 13.35
CA ARG A 50 -2.77 13.18 13.20
C ARG A 50 -4.02 13.88 12.68
N MET A 51 -4.79 13.25 11.80
CA MET A 51 -6.06 13.79 11.29
C MET A 51 -7.14 13.93 12.37
N CYS A 52 -7.04 13.16 13.46
CA CYS A 52 -7.92 13.28 14.63
C CYS A 52 -7.49 14.36 15.65
N GLY A 53 -6.46 15.17 15.34
CA GLY A 53 -5.99 16.26 16.18
C GLY A 53 -5.58 15.80 17.59
N GLY A 54 -5.84 16.64 18.60
CA GLY A 54 -5.49 16.35 20.00
C GLY A 54 -6.16 15.08 20.53
N HIS A 55 -7.39 14.77 20.12
CA HIS A 55 -8.08 13.56 20.58
C HIS A 55 -7.46 12.27 20.01
N GLY A 56 -6.85 12.32 18.81
CA GLY A 56 -6.06 11.22 18.27
C GLY A 56 -4.79 10.90 19.08
N PHE A 57 -4.33 11.80 19.95
CA PHE A 57 -3.22 11.53 20.87
C PHE A 57 -3.67 10.77 22.13
N THR A 58 -4.96 10.84 22.49
CA THR A 58 -5.46 10.17 23.69
C THR A 58 -5.40 8.65 23.52
N GLN A 59 -5.04 7.93 24.58
CA GLN A 59 -5.05 6.45 24.56
C GLN A 59 -6.46 5.91 24.24
N SER A 60 -7.51 6.63 24.64
CA SER A 60 -8.90 6.28 24.36
C SER A 60 -9.28 6.29 22.87
N SER A 61 -8.51 6.97 22.01
CA SER A 61 -8.69 6.89 20.56
C SER A 61 -8.23 5.56 19.97
N ASN A 62 -7.41 4.81 20.71
CA ASN A 62 -6.75 3.56 20.33
C ASN A 62 -5.74 3.66 19.15
N LEU A 63 -5.68 4.79 18.43
CA LEU A 63 -4.81 4.94 17.25
C LEU A 63 -3.32 4.84 17.58
N GLY A 64 -2.89 5.34 18.73
CA GLY A 64 -1.49 5.20 19.20
C GLY A 64 -1.12 3.75 19.52
N HIS A 65 -2.04 2.96 20.08
CA HIS A 65 -1.82 1.55 20.35
C HIS A 65 -1.81 0.74 19.05
N ILE A 66 -2.78 0.96 18.15
CA ILE A 66 -2.82 0.32 16.82
C ILE A 66 -1.50 0.58 16.06
N PHE A 67 -0.97 1.80 16.12
CA PHE A 67 0.33 2.12 15.54
C PHE A 67 1.46 1.29 16.17
N ALA A 68 1.55 1.28 17.50
CA ALA A 68 2.61 0.58 18.23
C ALA A 68 2.61 -0.93 17.95
N GLU A 69 1.45 -1.56 17.83
CA GLU A 69 1.33 -2.98 17.49
C GLU A 69 1.68 -3.24 16.02
N THR A 70 1.25 -2.35 15.11
CA THR A 70 1.40 -2.58 13.66
C THR A 70 2.81 -2.26 13.17
N VAL A 71 3.50 -1.28 13.78
CA VAL A 71 4.81 -0.82 13.28
C VAL A 71 5.89 -1.89 13.32
N GLY A 72 5.74 -2.90 14.20
CA GLY A 72 6.62 -4.07 14.24
C GLY A 72 6.70 -4.82 12.91
N ALA A 73 5.66 -4.72 12.07
CA ALA A 73 5.64 -5.31 10.73
C ALA A 73 6.69 -4.73 9.79
N ASN A 74 7.30 -3.58 10.11
CA ASN A 74 8.44 -3.04 9.37
C ASN A 74 9.74 -3.79 9.67
N THR A 75 9.78 -4.62 10.71
CA THR A 75 10.99 -5.27 11.22
C THR A 75 10.90 -6.79 11.20
N PHE A 76 9.86 -7.38 11.79
CA PHE A 76 9.73 -8.84 11.80
C PHE A 76 9.57 -9.39 10.37
N GLU A 77 9.98 -10.63 10.14
CA GLU A 77 9.88 -11.30 8.83
C GLU A 77 10.55 -10.52 7.66
N GLY A 78 11.56 -9.70 7.98
CA GLY A 78 12.42 -9.00 7.02
C GLY A 78 12.14 -7.50 6.92
N THR A 79 13.19 -6.68 6.98
CA THR A 79 13.06 -5.22 6.83
C THR A 79 12.85 -4.81 5.37
N PHE A 80 12.32 -3.61 5.14
CA PHE A 80 12.17 -3.02 3.80
C PHE A 80 13.46 -3.14 2.99
N ASP A 81 14.59 -2.71 3.56
CA ASP A 81 15.90 -2.64 2.90
C ASP A 81 16.42 -4.00 2.42
N VAL A 82 16.00 -5.09 3.06
CA VAL A 82 16.40 -6.46 2.70
C VAL A 82 15.41 -7.07 1.71
N LEU A 83 14.10 -6.93 1.97
CA LEU A 83 13.06 -7.57 1.16
C LEU A 83 13.00 -7.01 -0.26
N VAL A 84 13.21 -5.70 -0.44
CA VAL A 84 13.25 -5.09 -1.78
C VAL A 84 14.39 -5.64 -2.63
N GLN A 85 15.51 -6.05 -2.02
CA GLN A 85 16.62 -6.68 -2.75
C GLN A 85 16.24 -8.07 -3.26
N GLN A 86 15.60 -8.88 -2.41
CA GLN A 86 15.16 -10.23 -2.79
C GLN A 86 14.18 -10.17 -3.96
N HIS A 87 13.21 -9.25 -3.88
CA HIS A 87 12.22 -9.05 -4.92
C HIS A 87 12.85 -8.51 -6.22
N ALA A 88 13.71 -7.50 -6.14
CA ALA A 88 14.36 -6.93 -7.33
C ALA A 88 15.27 -7.94 -8.05
N ARG A 89 16.01 -8.79 -7.30
CA ARG A 89 16.82 -9.88 -7.90
C ARG A 89 15.96 -10.89 -8.64
N TYR A 90 14.79 -11.21 -8.10
CA TYR A 90 13.82 -12.07 -8.79
C TYR A 90 13.33 -11.42 -10.09
N LEU A 91 12.96 -10.14 -10.09
CA LEU A 91 12.52 -9.42 -11.29
C LEU A 91 13.61 -9.42 -12.38
N LEU A 92 14.87 -9.22 -12.01
CA LEU A 92 16.01 -9.33 -12.92
C LEU A 92 16.14 -10.74 -13.51
N LYS A 93 16.04 -11.77 -12.67
CA LYS A 93 16.09 -13.16 -13.12
C LYS A 93 14.96 -13.46 -14.11
N VAL A 94 13.75 -12.97 -13.86
CA VAL A 94 12.62 -13.12 -14.78
C VAL A 94 12.94 -12.43 -16.11
N LEU A 95 13.36 -11.17 -16.09
CA LEU A 95 13.70 -10.41 -17.30
C LEU A 95 14.75 -11.12 -18.18
N VAL A 96 15.82 -11.63 -17.57
CA VAL A 96 16.90 -12.36 -18.28
C VAL A 96 16.42 -13.71 -18.82
N SER A 97 15.47 -14.36 -18.15
CA SER A 97 14.94 -15.66 -18.57
C SER A 97 13.94 -15.60 -19.73
N LEU A 98 13.39 -14.42 -20.06
CA LEU A 98 12.35 -14.26 -21.08
C LEU A 98 12.68 -14.88 -22.45
N PRO A 99 13.90 -14.73 -23.02
CA PRO A 99 14.23 -15.30 -24.32
C PRO A 99 14.21 -16.84 -24.37
N TYR A 100 14.22 -17.49 -23.20
CA TYR A 100 14.29 -18.95 -23.06
C TYR A 100 12.95 -19.57 -22.65
N LYS A 101 11.89 -18.76 -22.48
CA LYS A 101 10.54 -19.26 -22.22
C LYS A 101 9.85 -19.53 -23.55
N ASN A 102 9.40 -20.77 -23.78
CA ASN A 102 8.53 -21.10 -24.92
C ASN A 102 7.17 -20.38 -24.77
N ASP A 103 6.62 -19.90 -25.89
CA ASP A 103 5.34 -19.18 -25.99
C ASP A 103 4.10 -19.94 -25.45
N GLU A 104 4.26 -21.21 -25.07
CA GLU A 104 3.17 -22.07 -24.58
C GLU A 104 2.75 -21.78 -23.12
N ALA A 105 3.50 -20.98 -22.36
CA ALA A 105 3.15 -20.61 -20.99
C ALA A 105 2.44 -19.25 -20.93
N ASN A 106 1.29 -19.13 -21.59
CA ASN A 106 0.31 -18.04 -21.43
C ASN A 106 -0.41 -18.08 -20.05
N GLU A 107 0.26 -18.50 -18.98
CA GLU A 107 -0.25 -18.29 -17.62
C GLU A 107 0.02 -16.82 -17.24
N SER A 108 -1.05 -16.02 -17.17
CA SER A 108 -1.01 -14.70 -16.52
C SER A 108 -0.47 -14.89 -15.10
N ASN A 109 0.71 -14.33 -14.86
CA ASN A 109 1.41 -14.36 -13.58
C ASN A 109 1.79 -12.93 -13.20
N SER A 110 2.23 -12.69 -11.97
CA SER A 110 2.49 -11.32 -11.49
C SER A 110 3.57 -10.58 -12.29
N THR A 111 4.37 -11.30 -13.08
CA THR A 111 5.45 -10.72 -13.91
C THR A 111 5.13 -10.68 -15.40
N SER A 112 3.89 -10.94 -15.82
CA SER A 112 3.53 -10.99 -17.24
C SER A 112 3.76 -9.67 -17.97
N PHE A 113 3.74 -8.52 -17.29
CA PHE A 113 4.06 -7.23 -17.89
C PHE A 113 5.47 -7.19 -18.52
N LEU A 114 6.42 -7.98 -18.00
CA LEU A 114 7.78 -8.04 -18.54
C LEU A 114 7.87 -8.68 -19.93
N THR A 115 6.90 -9.52 -20.33
CA THR A 115 6.88 -10.09 -21.69
C THR A 115 6.71 -8.98 -22.74
N ARG A 116 6.01 -7.91 -22.38
CA ARG A 116 5.79 -6.71 -23.19
C ARG A 116 6.84 -5.62 -22.95
N ALA A 117 7.94 -5.92 -22.25
CA ALA A 117 8.97 -4.93 -21.92
C ALA A 117 9.47 -4.16 -23.16
N LYS A 118 9.67 -4.84 -24.30
CA LYS A 118 10.08 -4.19 -25.56
C LYS A 118 9.11 -3.09 -26.01
N GLN A 119 7.80 -3.33 -25.89
CA GLN A 119 6.77 -2.34 -26.19
C GLN A 119 6.83 -1.17 -25.20
N TYR A 120 6.95 -1.45 -23.90
CA TYR A 120 7.00 -0.41 -22.88
C TYR A 120 8.25 0.47 -22.94
N LEU A 121 9.36 -0.09 -23.42
CA LEU A 121 10.63 0.59 -23.64
C LEU A 121 10.64 1.49 -24.86
N ASP A 122 9.63 1.41 -25.74
CA ASP A 122 9.54 2.26 -26.92
C ASP A 122 9.56 3.75 -26.51
N PRO A 123 10.57 4.54 -26.94
CA PRO A 123 10.65 5.95 -26.63
C PRO A 123 9.52 6.77 -27.24
N SER A 124 8.66 6.23 -28.10
CA SER A 124 7.45 6.88 -28.62
C SER A 124 6.20 6.58 -27.79
N LEU A 125 6.24 5.55 -26.93
CA LEU A 125 5.11 5.21 -26.07
C LEU A 125 4.89 6.30 -25.01
N ARG A 126 3.72 6.92 -25.06
CA ARG A 126 3.25 7.98 -24.17
C ARG A 126 1.90 7.62 -23.57
N CYS A 127 1.60 8.21 -22.42
CA CYS A 127 0.27 8.12 -21.84
C CYS A 127 -0.76 8.71 -22.81
N LYS A 128 -1.87 7.97 -23.00
CA LYS A 128 -2.94 8.33 -23.93
C LYS A 128 -3.95 9.33 -23.35
N ALA A 129 -3.88 9.63 -22.05
CA ALA A 129 -4.81 10.54 -21.37
C ALA A 129 -4.80 11.93 -22.02
N GLN A 130 -5.97 12.43 -22.38
CA GLN A 130 -6.16 13.77 -22.94
C GLN A 130 -6.84 14.71 -21.94
N LYS A 131 -7.68 14.13 -21.07
CA LYS A 131 -8.34 14.83 -19.97
C LYS A 131 -8.09 14.08 -18.68
N SER A 132 -8.25 14.80 -17.60
CA SER A 132 -8.16 14.30 -16.24
C SER A 132 -9.04 13.09 -15.92
N GLU A 133 -10.27 13.03 -16.44
CA GLU A 133 -11.22 11.94 -16.22
C GLU A 133 -10.68 10.61 -16.77
N ASP A 134 -9.75 10.66 -17.74
CA ASP A 134 -9.10 9.47 -18.29
C ASP A 134 -8.23 8.76 -17.23
N PHE A 135 -7.77 9.46 -16.19
CA PHE A 135 -7.10 8.85 -15.03
C PHE A 135 -8.08 8.17 -14.06
N GLY A 136 -9.36 8.03 -14.43
CA GLY A 136 -10.31 7.10 -13.82
C GLY A 136 -10.44 5.78 -14.58
N ASP A 137 -9.85 5.65 -15.78
CA ASP A 137 -9.90 4.42 -16.58
C ASP A 137 -8.85 3.40 -16.11
N PHE A 138 -9.31 2.21 -15.73
CA PHE A 138 -8.44 1.17 -15.18
C PHE A 138 -7.43 0.66 -16.21
N LYS A 139 -7.78 0.56 -17.49
CA LYS A 139 -6.86 0.06 -18.51
C LYS A 139 -5.71 1.05 -18.74
N LEU A 140 -6.02 2.34 -18.76
CA LEU A 140 -5.04 3.41 -18.87
C LEU A 140 -4.09 3.42 -17.67
N LEU A 141 -4.63 3.30 -16.45
CA LEU A 141 -3.83 3.24 -15.24
C LEU A 141 -2.93 2.00 -15.26
N LEU A 142 -3.46 0.81 -15.54
CA LEU A 142 -2.67 -0.43 -15.60
C LEU A 142 -1.56 -0.33 -16.66
N GLU A 143 -1.84 0.13 -17.89
CA GLU A 143 -0.81 0.33 -18.92
C GLU A 143 0.31 1.27 -18.44
N ALA A 144 -0.04 2.33 -17.70
CA ALA A 144 0.93 3.26 -17.13
C ALA A 144 1.84 2.60 -16.07
N PHE A 145 1.27 1.82 -15.14
CA PHE A 145 2.04 1.14 -14.10
C PHE A 145 2.90 0.00 -14.67
N GLU A 146 2.40 -0.75 -15.65
CA GLU A 146 3.17 -1.74 -16.39
C GLU A 146 4.36 -1.11 -17.12
N ALA A 147 4.13 0.01 -17.81
CA ALA A 147 5.19 0.74 -18.49
C ALA A 147 6.25 1.25 -17.51
N ARG A 148 5.83 1.84 -16.38
CA ARG A 148 6.74 2.30 -15.32
C ARG A 148 7.57 1.15 -14.75
N ALA A 149 6.94 0.06 -14.33
CA ALA A 149 7.62 -1.07 -13.73
C ALA A 149 8.63 -1.70 -14.72
N ALA A 150 8.24 -1.91 -15.98
CA ALA A 150 9.12 -2.47 -17.00
C ALA A 150 10.36 -1.60 -17.26
N ARG A 151 10.17 -0.27 -17.39
CA ARG A 151 11.27 0.68 -17.62
C ARG A 151 12.27 0.69 -16.45
N ILE A 152 11.78 0.70 -15.21
CA ILE A 152 12.64 0.69 -14.02
C ILE A 152 13.39 -0.64 -13.90
N VAL A 153 12.74 -1.79 -14.11
CA VAL A 153 13.40 -3.11 -14.05
C VAL A 153 14.50 -3.23 -15.11
N VAL A 154 14.27 -2.73 -16.32
CA VAL A 154 15.29 -2.74 -17.39
C VAL A 154 16.42 -1.77 -17.08
N ARG A 155 16.13 -0.60 -16.48
CA ARG A 155 17.16 0.33 -16.02
C ARG A 155 18.03 -0.29 -14.93
N LEU A 156 17.41 -1.00 -13.98
CA LEU A 156 18.13 -1.77 -12.97
C LEU A 156 19.04 -2.81 -13.62
N ALA A 157 18.57 -3.54 -14.65
CA ALA A 157 19.39 -4.52 -15.36
C ALA A 157 20.64 -3.88 -16.01
N LYS A 158 20.47 -2.71 -16.65
CA LYS A 158 21.58 -1.93 -17.22
C LYS A 158 22.58 -1.47 -16.16
N GLN A 159 22.08 -0.98 -15.02
CA GLN A 159 22.93 -0.55 -13.91
C GLN A 159 23.72 -1.73 -13.33
N MET A 160 23.06 -2.87 -13.08
CA MET A 160 23.71 -4.09 -12.60
C MET A 160 24.82 -4.53 -13.55
N GLN A 161 24.62 -4.43 -14.86
CA GLN A 161 25.68 -4.72 -15.83
C GLN A 161 26.83 -3.71 -15.73
N ALA A 162 26.54 -2.41 -15.66
CA ALA A 162 27.54 -1.35 -15.58
C ALA A 162 28.39 -1.39 -14.30
N THR A 163 27.83 -1.93 -13.21
CA THR A 163 28.51 -2.04 -11.90
C THR A 163 29.07 -3.45 -11.63
N ASN A 164 29.20 -4.29 -12.66
CA ASN A 164 29.68 -5.69 -12.51
C ASN A 164 28.87 -6.50 -11.46
N ASN A 165 27.56 -6.32 -11.45
CA ASN A 165 26.60 -6.92 -10.52
C ASN A 165 26.80 -6.52 -9.06
N ASP A 166 27.39 -5.35 -8.79
CA ASP A 166 27.40 -4.79 -7.44
C ASP A 166 25.98 -4.37 -7.02
N GLY A 167 25.39 -5.19 -6.14
CA GLY A 167 24.06 -4.94 -5.58
C GLY A 167 24.00 -3.69 -4.71
N ASN A 168 25.09 -3.34 -3.99
CA ASN A 168 25.13 -2.14 -3.15
C ASN A 168 25.04 -0.87 -4.01
N ALA A 169 25.79 -0.83 -5.11
CA ALA A 169 25.72 0.25 -6.09
C ALA A 169 24.34 0.37 -6.80
N CYS A 170 23.52 -0.68 -6.74
CA CYS A 170 22.19 -0.72 -7.37
C CYS A 170 21.02 -0.57 -6.38
N MET A 171 21.28 -0.45 -5.07
CA MET A 171 20.25 -0.50 -4.03
C MET A 171 19.09 0.46 -4.26
N VAL A 172 19.36 1.69 -4.68
CA VAL A 172 18.33 2.69 -4.98
C VAL A 172 17.40 2.20 -6.09
N LEU A 173 17.94 1.65 -7.18
CA LEU A 173 17.14 1.10 -8.28
C LEU A 173 16.44 -0.21 -7.90
N MET A 174 17.04 -1.03 -7.03
CA MET A 174 16.39 -2.23 -6.50
C MET A 174 15.15 -1.88 -5.69
N SER A 175 15.25 -0.89 -4.79
CA SER A 175 14.11 -0.37 -4.03
C SER A 175 13.04 0.21 -4.96
N ARG A 176 13.43 1.03 -5.94
CA ARG A 176 12.49 1.60 -6.93
C ARG A 176 11.78 0.52 -7.75
N ALA A 177 12.50 -0.49 -8.24
CA ALA A 177 11.92 -1.59 -9.02
C ALA A 177 10.94 -2.41 -8.19
N SER A 178 11.31 -2.75 -6.95
CA SER A 178 10.44 -3.48 -6.03
C SER A 178 9.17 -2.71 -5.72
N THR A 179 9.28 -1.42 -5.39
CA THR A 179 8.15 -0.53 -5.11
C THR A 179 7.23 -0.39 -6.33
N ALA A 180 7.78 -0.13 -7.52
CA ALA A 180 6.98 0.05 -8.73
C ALA A 180 6.19 -1.22 -9.09
N HIS A 181 6.79 -2.40 -8.92
CA HIS A 181 6.10 -3.66 -9.14
C HIS A 181 5.06 -3.97 -8.04
N ALA A 182 5.36 -3.69 -6.77
CA ALA A 182 4.39 -3.85 -5.68
C ALA A 182 3.14 -2.99 -5.89
N GLU A 183 3.32 -1.74 -6.32
CA GLU A 183 2.21 -0.83 -6.64
C GLU A 183 1.38 -1.32 -7.84
N LEU A 184 2.04 -1.85 -8.88
CA LEU A 184 1.34 -2.49 -10.01
C LEU A 184 0.49 -3.67 -9.52
N MET A 185 1.07 -4.59 -8.75
CA MET A 185 0.34 -5.77 -8.24
C MET A 185 -0.85 -5.38 -7.36
N LEU A 186 -0.71 -4.36 -6.51
CA LEU A 186 -1.80 -3.86 -5.68
C LEU A 186 -2.92 -3.24 -6.52
N LEU A 187 -2.58 -2.46 -7.55
CA LEU A 187 -3.56 -1.87 -8.45
C LEU A 187 -4.29 -2.94 -9.28
N GLU A 188 -3.55 -3.90 -9.84
CA GLU A 188 -4.12 -5.06 -10.56
C GLU A 188 -5.08 -5.84 -9.66
N ALA A 189 -4.65 -6.18 -8.44
CA ALA A 189 -5.50 -6.89 -7.48
C ALA A 189 -6.77 -6.10 -7.14
N PHE A 190 -6.67 -4.78 -6.99
CA PHE A 190 -7.82 -3.94 -6.69
C PHE A 190 -8.78 -3.86 -7.89
N VAL A 191 -8.27 -3.65 -9.10
CA VAL A 191 -9.08 -3.66 -10.33
C VAL A 191 -9.80 -5.00 -10.49
N ASN A 192 -9.10 -6.13 -10.35
CA ASN A 192 -9.68 -7.46 -10.41
C ASN A 192 -10.77 -7.65 -9.33
N GLY A 193 -10.52 -7.17 -8.10
CA GLY A 193 -11.50 -7.19 -7.02
C GLY A 193 -12.77 -6.40 -7.37
N VAL A 194 -12.64 -5.19 -7.94
CA VAL A 194 -13.76 -4.37 -8.41
C VAL A 194 -14.60 -5.11 -9.45
N GLU A 195 -13.97 -5.86 -10.35
CA GLU A 195 -14.68 -6.62 -11.39
C GLU A 195 -15.60 -7.69 -10.78
N THR A 196 -15.21 -8.30 -9.66
CA THR A 196 -16.02 -9.30 -8.94
C THR A 196 -17.26 -8.72 -8.23
N VAL A 197 -17.29 -7.41 -7.98
CA VAL A 197 -18.43 -6.77 -7.30
C VAL A 197 -19.62 -6.71 -8.27
N PRO A 198 -20.84 -7.12 -7.85
CA PRO A 198 -22.04 -7.03 -8.67
C PRO A 198 -22.35 -5.59 -9.10
N VAL A 199 -22.91 -5.42 -10.29
CA VAL A 199 -23.28 -4.09 -10.82
C VAL A 199 -24.27 -3.41 -9.87
N GLY A 200 -23.93 -2.19 -9.44
CA GLY A 200 -24.74 -1.41 -8.51
C GLY A 200 -23.93 -0.31 -7.83
N ALA A 201 -24.55 0.35 -6.85
CA ALA A 201 -23.94 1.47 -6.13
C ALA A 201 -22.62 1.07 -5.44
N SER A 202 -22.55 -0.14 -4.87
CA SER A 202 -21.33 -0.65 -4.23
C SER A 202 -20.18 -0.78 -5.22
N LYS A 203 -20.42 -1.35 -6.42
CA LYS A 203 -19.39 -1.41 -7.47
C LYS A 203 -18.93 -0.01 -7.85
N THR A 204 -19.86 0.93 -8.06
CA THR A 204 -19.50 2.33 -8.37
C THR A 204 -18.65 2.97 -7.26
N ALA A 205 -19.00 2.80 -5.99
CA ALA A 205 -18.26 3.34 -4.87
C ALA A 205 -16.82 2.77 -4.80
N VAL A 206 -16.68 1.45 -4.92
CA VAL A 206 -15.39 0.77 -4.89
C VAL A 206 -14.56 1.07 -6.15
N SER A 207 -15.20 1.21 -7.32
CA SER A 207 -14.53 1.64 -8.55
C SER A 207 -13.94 3.04 -8.42
N ASN A 208 -14.68 3.99 -7.84
CA ASN A 208 -14.17 5.34 -7.59
C ASN A 208 -12.99 5.32 -6.61
N LEU A 209 -13.05 4.48 -5.56
CA LEU A 209 -11.94 4.32 -4.62
C LEU A 209 -10.69 3.71 -5.30
N CYS A 210 -10.87 2.72 -6.18
CA CYS A 210 -9.79 2.14 -6.98
C CYS A 210 -9.15 3.16 -7.93
N ALA A 211 -9.97 3.97 -8.61
CA ALA A 211 -9.49 5.07 -9.45
C ALA A 211 -8.71 6.12 -8.64
N LEU A 212 -9.18 6.47 -7.44
CA LEU A 212 -8.47 7.39 -6.55
C LEU A 212 -7.13 6.80 -6.12
N PHE A 213 -7.09 5.51 -5.76
CA PHE A 213 -5.86 4.82 -5.39
C PHE A 213 -4.84 4.84 -6.53
N GLY A 214 -5.23 4.48 -7.75
CA GLY A 214 -4.37 4.53 -8.93
C GLY A 214 -3.86 5.94 -9.24
N ALA A 215 -4.73 6.95 -9.24
CA ALA A 215 -4.35 8.34 -9.47
C ALA A 215 -3.41 8.89 -8.38
N TRP A 216 -3.66 8.53 -7.11
CA TRP A 216 -2.81 8.91 -5.98
C TRP A 216 -1.41 8.29 -6.09
N LEU A 217 -1.31 7.00 -6.45
CA LEU A 217 -0.04 6.34 -6.71
C LEU A 217 0.74 7.03 -7.85
N VAL A 218 0.05 7.44 -8.93
CA VAL A 218 0.69 8.19 -10.02
C VAL A 218 1.26 9.52 -9.53
N VAL A 219 0.52 10.27 -8.70
CA VAL A 219 1.00 11.55 -8.15
C VAL A 219 2.19 11.37 -7.22
N ASN A 220 2.18 10.35 -6.35
CA ASN A 220 3.30 10.08 -5.44
C ASN A 220 4.58 9.65 -6.15
N SER A 221 4.43 8.92 -7.26
CA SER A 221 5.54 8.42 -8.06
C SER A 221 5.72 9.19 -9.37
N LEU A 222 5.25 10.45 -9.43
CA LEU A 222 5.19 11.23 -10.67
C LEU A 222 6.56 11.39 -11.35
N GLY A 223 7.63 11.43 -10.56
CA GLY A 223 9.00 11.46 -11.08
C GLY A 223 9.30 10.29 -12.01
N ASP A 224 8.91 9.07 -11.63
CA ASP A 224 9.14 7.85 -12.42
C ASP A 224 8.40 7.90 -13.77
N PHE A 225 7.15 8.36 -13.76
CA PHE A 225 6.35 8.48 -14.98
C PHE A 225 6.87 9.59 -15.91
N ARG A 226 7.60 10.56 -15.39
CA ARG A 226 8.15 11.68 -16.17
C ARG A 226 9.58 11.44 -16.65
N GLU A 227 10.36 10.61 -15.97
CA GLU A 227 11.79 10.39 -16.24
C GLU A 227 12.06 9.94 -17.69
N ASP A 228 11.14 9.15 -18.28
CA ASP A 228 11.19 8.72 -19.68
C ASP A 228 10.08 9.39 -20.53
N ASN A 229 9.63 10.58 -20.11
CA ASN A 229 8.58 11.38 -20.74
C ASN A 229 7.26 10.63 -20.97
N TYR A 230 6.92 9.57 -20.21
CA TYR A 230 5.66 8.85 -20.40
C TYR A 230 4.45 9.75 -20.14
N LEU A 231 4.48 10.52 -19.04
CA LEU A 231 3.53 11.60 -18.75
C LEU A 231 4.13 12.98 -19.08
N SER A 232 3.34 13.81 -19.75
CA SER A 232 3.63 15.24 -19.94
C SER A 232 3.36 16.05 -18.65
N SER A 233 3.76 17.32 -18.61
CA SER A 233 3.42 18.24 -17.49
C SER A 233 1.92 18.46 -17.38
N ALA A 234 1.25 18.70 -18.50
CA ALA A 234 -0.19 18.85 -18.53
C ALA A 234 -0.91 17.59 -18.03
N GLN A 235 -0.44 16.40 -18.40
CA GLN A 235 -0.98 15.15 -17.88
C GLN A 235 -0.72 14.98 -16.38
N GLY A 236 0.46 15.37 -15.87
CA GLY A 236 0.75 15.39 -14.44
C GLY A 236 -0.23 16.26 -13.64
N ASP A 237 -0.59 17.43 -14.17
CA ASP A 237 -1.61 18.29 -13.58
C ASP A 237 -3.01 17.69 -13.71
N ALA A 238 -3.32 17.07 -14.85
CA ALA A 238 -4.58 16.38 -15.07
C ALA A 238 -4.81 15.25 -14.04
N VAL A 239 -3.79 14.46 -13.67
CA VAL A 239 -3.93 13.45 -12.60
C VAL A 239 -4.29 14.09 -11.26
N ARG A 240 -3.62 15.20 -10.89
CA ARG A 240 -3.93 15.92 -9.65
C ARG A 240 -5.36 16.44 -9.64
N GLN A 241 -5.82 16.99 -10.76
CA GLN A 241 -7.20 17.43 -10.89
C GLN A 241 -8.17 16.25 -10.83
N GLN A 242 -7.80 15.06 -11.29
CA GLN A 242 -8.63 13.87 -11.17
C GLN A 242 -8.81 13.42 -9.72
N ILE A 243 -7.74 13.46 -8.93
CA ILE A 243 -7.83 13.26 -7.47
C ILE A 243 -8.85 14.25 -6.87
N LEU A 244 -8.72 15.54 -7.19
CA LEU A 244 -9.64 16.58 -6.69
C LEU A 244 -11.09 16.37 -7.11
N ARG A 245 -11.34 15.77 -8.29
CA ARG A 245 -12.69 15.38 -8.73
C ARG A 245 -13.26 14.17 -8.00
N LEU A 246 -12.42 13.18 -7.73
CA LEU A 246 -12.85 11.94 -7.07
C LEU A 246 -13.12 12.14 -5.58
N LEU A 247 -12.38 13.03 -4.90
CA LEU A 247 -12.51 13.25 -3.45
C LEU A 247 -13.95 13.62 -3.02
N PRO A 248 -14.67 14.59 -3.63
CA PRO A 248 -16.06 14.88 -3.28
C PRO A 248 -17.03 13.71 -3.54
N VAL A 249 -16.75 12.88 -4.56
CA VAL A 249 -17.57 11.71 -4.89
C VAL A 249 -17.40 10.62 -3.83
N ILE A 250 -16.15 10.33 -3.47
CA ILE A 250 -15.80 9.32 -2.45
C ILE A 250 -16.27 9.77 -1.07
N ARG A 251 -16.17 11.07 -0.76
CA ARG A 251 -16.60 11.63 0.53
C ARG A 251 -18.05 11.27 0.87
N LYS A 252 -18.95 11.19 -0.12
CA LYS A 252 -20.35 10.80 0.09
C LYS A 252 -20.51 9.38 0.66
N ASN A 253 -19.55 8.49 0.37
CA ASN A 253 -19.56 7.10 0.80
C ASN A 253 -18.46 6.79 1.82
N ALA A 254 -17.70 7.78 2.31
CA ALA A 254 -16.51 7.52 3.13
C ALA A 254 -16.84 6.72 4.40
N VAL A 255 -17.94 7.05 5.09
CA VAL A 255 -18.41 6.32 6.27
C VAL A 255 -18.91 4.93 5.89
N LEU A 256 -19.71 4.79 4.83
CA LEU A 256 -20.20 3.49 4.36
C LEU A 256 -19.07 2.54 3.93
N LEU A 257 -18.00 3.09 3.34
CA LEU A 257 -16.81 2.32 2.95
C LEU A 257 -16.02 1.84 4.19
N THR A 258 -16.04 2.58 5.30
CA THR A 258 -15.45 2.14 6.57
C THR A 258 -16.37 1.18 7.33
N ASP A 259 -17.68 1.41 7.30
CA ASP A 259 -18.67 0.52 7.94
C ASP A 259 -18.68 -0.87 7.30
N ALA A 260 -18.34 -0.97 6.01
CA ALA A 260 -18.23 -2.25 5.30
C ALA A 260 -17.13 -3.19 5.85
N TRP A 261 -16.23 -2.69 6.71
CA TRP A 261 -15.27 -3.53 7.43
C TRP A 261 -15.91 -4.28 8.60
N ASP A 262 -17.11 -3.83 9.04
CA ASP A 262 -17.95 -4.46 10.05
C ASP A 262 -17.26 -4.68 11.41
N PHE A 263 -16.37 -3.75 11.78
CA PHE A 263 -15.76 -3.75 13.10
C PHE A 263 -16.76 -3.30 14.17
N THR A 264 -16.87 -4.09 15.23
CA THR A 264 -17.62 -3.70 16.43
C THR A 264 -16.90 -2.60 17.22
N ASP A 265 -17.65 -1.81 17.99
CA ASP A 265 -17.08 -0.84 18.94
C ASP A 265 -16.08 -1.50 19.92
N PHE A 266 -16.27 -2.79 20.23
CA PHE A 266 -15.37 -3.57 21.08
C PHE A 266 -14.03 -3.85 20.39
N GLU A 267 -14.04 -4.28 19.13
CA GLU A 267 -12.83 -4.54 18.35
C GLU A 267 -12.06 -3.25 18.06
N LEU A 268 -12.76 -2.19 17.69
CA LEU A 268 -12.14 -0.90 17.39
C LEU A 268 -11.63 -0.21 18.67
N ASN A 269 -12.32 -0.43 19.80
CA ASN A 269 -12.00 0.06 21.14
C ASN A 269 -11.64 1.56 21.16
N SER A 270 -12.38 2.37 20.40
CA SER A 270 -12.08 3.79 20.18
C SER A 270 -13.23 4.68 20.61
N THR A 271 -12.94 5.68 21.45
CA THR A 271 -13.93 6.72 21.82
C THR A 271 -14.26 7.65 20.67
N ILE A 272 -13.35 7.82 19.70
CA ILE A 272 -13.53 8.72 18.54
C ILE A 272 -13.95 7.98 17.28
N GLY A 273 -13.88 6.65 17.27
CA GLY A 273 -14.27 5.78 16.16
C GLY A 273 -15.60 5.07 16.38
N ARG A 274 -16.42 5.49 17.34
CA ARG A 274 -17.68 4.83 17.68
C ARG A 274 -18.65 4.79 16.51
N TYR A 275 -19.33 3.66 16.35
CA TYR A 275 -20.35 3.48 15.32
C TYR A 275 -21.49 4.51 15.39
N ASP A 276 -21.92 4.87 16.61
CA ASP A 276 -23.00 5.84 16.83
C ASP A 276 -22.59 7.32 16.66
N GLY A 277 -21.29 7.60 16.54
CA GLY A 277 -20.76 8.95 16.46
C GLY A 277 -20.89 9.81 17.73
N ASP A 278 -21.28 9.25 18.89
CA ASP A 278 -21.38 9.99 20.16
C ASP A 278 -20.02 10.13 20.86
N ILE A 279 -19.11 10.81 20.17
CA ILE A 279 -17.69 10.91 20.52
C ILE A 279 -17.46 11.64 21.84
N TYR A 280 -18.10 12.79 22.05
CA TYR A 280 -17.80 13.65 23.20
C TYR A 280 -18.26 13.05 24.53
N ARG A 281 -19.43 12.40 24.56
CA ARG A 281 -19.88 11.70 25.78
C ARG A 281 -18.99 10.50 26.09
N ALA A 282 -18.55 9.77 25.07
CA ALA A 282 -17.60 8.67 25.24
C ALA A 282 -16.25 9.14 25.78
N LEU A 283 -15.72 10.27 25.29
CA LEU A 283 -14.49 10.88 25.79
C LEU A 283 -14.62 11.29 27.28
N VAL A 284 -15.71 11.97 27.64
CA VAL A 284 -15.96 12.38 29.04
C VAL A 284 -16.10 11.16 29.95
N LYS A 285 -16.87 10.15 29.53
CA LYS A 285 -17.04 8.91 30.29
C LYS A 285 -15.70 8.21 30.50
N ARG A 286 -14.90 8.06 29.43
CA ARG A 286 -13.59 7.41 29.51
C ARG A 286 -12.61 8.16 30.41
N ALA A 287 -12.64 9.49 30.41
CA ALA A 287 -11.85 10.29 31.33
C ALA A 287 -12.31 10.11 32.79
N ALA A 288 -13.62 10.07 33.04
CA ALA A 288 -14.17 9.85 34.39
C ALA A 288 -13.80 8.46 34.96
N ASP A 289 -13.72 7.44 34.10
CA ASP A 289 -13.35 6.07 34.48
C ASP A 289 -11.84 5.88 34.75
N GLU A 290 -11.01 6.90 34.48
CA GLU A 290 -9.56 6.80 34.64
C GLU A 290 -9.17 6.66 36.11
N PRO A 291 -8.30 5.69 36.49
CA PRO A 291 -7.90 5.48 37.89
C PRO A 291 -7.39 6.72 38.61
N LEU A 292 -6.73 7.64 37.89
CA LEU A 292 -6.24 8.90 38.44
C LEU A 292 -7.36 9.82 38.95
N ASN A 293 -8.58 9.69 38.41
CA ASN A 293 -9.73 10.51 38.76
C ASN A 293 -10.62 9.90 39.85
N LYS A 294 -10.22 8.76 40.46
CA LYS A 294 -10.95 8.13 41.57
C LYS A 294 -11.00 9.01 42.82
N THR A 295 -10.01 9.89 43.01
CA THR A 295 -9.97 10.85 44.10
C THR A 295 -9.83 12.27 43.54
N GLN A 296 -10.46 13.26 44.18
CA GLN A 296 -10.30 14.66 43.77
C GLN A 296 -8.89 15.20 44.06
N VAL A 297 -8.25 14.69 45.11
CA VAL A 297 -6.89 15.03 45.51
C VAL A 297 -6.03 13.78 45.34
N ALA A 298 -4.97 13.89 44.55
CA ALA A 298 -4.02 12.81 44.35
C ALA A 298 -3.17 12.61 45.63
N GLU A 299 -2.80 11.37 45.95
CA GLU A 299 -1.94 11.07 47.11
C GLU A 299 -0.60 11.84 47.05
N SER A 300 -0.08 12.05 45.84
CA SER A 300 1.13 12.83 45.60
C SER A 300 1.02 14.29 46.03
N TYR A 301 -0.19 14.85 46.13
CA TYR A 301 -0.39 16.21 46.61
C TYR A 301 0.06 16.34 48.07
N GLU A 302 -0.48 15.51 48.97
CA GLU A 302 -0.17 15.57 50.41
C GLU A 302 1.31 15.26 50.68
N LYS A 303 1.88 14.33 49.92
CA LYS A 303 3.26 13.85 50.15
C LYS A 303 4.33 14.78 49.57
N TYR A 304 4.07 15.41 48.43
CA TYR A 304 5.11 16.12 47.67
C TYR A 304 4.76 17.56 47.32
N LEU A 305 3.52 17.86 46.93
CA LEU A 305 3.16 19.22 46.47
C LEU A 305 2.83 20.15 47.64
N LYS A 306 2.08 19.68 48.63
CA LYS A 306 1.65 20.50 49.77
C LYS A 306 2.82 20.98 50.62
N PRO A 307 3.80 20.14 51.02
CA PRO A 307 4.98 20.64 51.73
C PRO A 307 5.81 21.62 50.90
N LEU A 308 5.90 21.41 49.57
CA LEU A 308 6.61 22.32 48.67
C LEU A 308 5.94 23.71 48.59
N ILE A 309 4.62 23.73 48.44
CA ILE A 309 3.83 24.98 48.36
C ILE A 309 3.85 25.74 49.70
N GLN A 310 3.91 25.02 50.82
CA GLN A 310 3.93 25.60 52.17
C GLN A 310 5.33 25.92 52.69
N SER A 311 6.38 25.56 51.95
CA SER A 311 7.75 25.86 52.33
C SER A 311 8.07 27.32 52.03
N ASP A 312 8.52 28.08 53.02
CA ASP A 312 9.01 29.47 52.87
C ASP A 312 10.43 29.56 52.24
N LEU A 313 10.73 28.70 51.26
CA LEU A 313 12.00 28.71 50.52
C LEU A 313 11.94 29.65 49.30
#